data_AF-A0AAW2R6W1-F1
#
_entry.id   AF-A0AAW2R6W1-F1
#
_cell.length_a   1.000
_cell.length_b   1.000
_cell.length_c   1.000
_cell.angle_alpha   90.00
_cell.angle_beta   90.00
_cell.angle_gamma   90.00
#
_symmetry.space_group_name_H-M   'P 1'
#
loop_
_entity.id
_entity.type
_entity.pdbx_description
1 polymer ?
#
loop_
_entity_poly.entity_id
_entity_poly.type
_entity_poly.pdbx_seq_one_letter_code
_entity_poly.pdbx_strand_id
1 'polypeptide(L)'
;MADPDISPQMANEEQKDYGVLLYYKYTVIPDLQELFDFYHSNCTSLSLLGRVRLSSHGVNVTVGGRLRALEEHIEAVKSNTLFEGTDFKLAACFEPLDNQVARECGFTSLSIRIVKELVTLSSHPLLKSPEISDAGRHLSAAEFHSVLQNADARNLYETRIGKFDAPDVKTLDPEIRQYSDLPSWIDNNTQQLRGNNILMYCTGGIRCEMASAYIRSKGAGFENVFQLYGGIQRYMEQFSDGGFFKGKNFVFDHRVSVGSSDSNVLGTCLLCGAPFDDYTSRCRCTHCRMLVLICDSCREKKSTYICELCPKNSEPAASISSMDDVSEEVLQPVSCGDSFNTDQGSKGQHTAETKSIRKLRILCLHGFRQNASSFKGRTASLAKKLKNIAELVFVDAPHELPFIYQPSPTDQSHSCKSALSEQCPPINHCNRKFAWLVAPDYDGTHDAEWKIAKVPFDSLQYQQQTEGLRSRLNI
;
A
#
# COMPACT_ATOMS: atom_id res chain seq x y z
N MET A 1 -32.46 26.68 64.39
CA MET A 1 -33.10 25.49 63.80
C MET A 1 -33.55 25.85 62.40
N ALA A 2 -32.79 25.41 61.40
CA ALA A 2 -33.15 25.26 59.99
C ALA A 2 -31.81 24.96 59.26
N ASP A 3 -31.57 23.69 58.93
CA ASP A 3 -30.42 23.30 58.12
C ASP A 3 -30.63 23.70 56.66
N PRO A 4 -29.57 24.14 55.94
CA PRO A 4 -29.58 24.26 54.50
C PRO A 4 -28.97 23.01 53.87
N ASP A 5 -29.81 22.02 53.51
CA ASP A 5 -29.38 20.89 52.68
C ASP A 5 -30.13 20.92 51.34
N ILE A 6 -29.50 21.55 50.35
CA ILE A 6 -29.89 21.48 48.93
C ILE A 6 -28.77 20.73 48.21
N SER A 7 -29.05 19.51 47.81
CA SER A 7 -28.07 18.58 47.23
C SER A 7 -27.42 19.11 45.95
N PRO A 8 -26.09 18.94 45.76
CA PRO A 8 -25.43 19.24 44.50
C PRO A 8 -25.69 18.13 43.46
N GLN A 9 -26.83 18.19 42.76
CA GLN A 9 -27.06 17.41 41.54
C GLN A 9 -26.36 18.03 40.31
N MET A 10 -25.03 18.09 40.34
CA MET A 10 -24.19 18.38 39.16
C MET A 10 -22.87 17.60 39.26
N ALA A 11 -22.93 16.29 39.03
CA ALA A 11 -21.75 15.43 38.91
C ALA A 11 -21.49 15.11 37.43
N ASN A 12 -20.37 15.64 36.91
CA ASN A 12 -19.71 15.31 35.63
C ASN A 12 -20.58 14.87 34.44
N GLU A 13 -20.92 15.81 33.56
CA GLU A 13 -20.80 15.52 32.12
C GLU A 13 -19.31 15.61 31.75
N GLU A 14 -18.66 14.48 31.48
CA GLU A 14 -17.24 14.44 31.12
C GLU A 14 -17.01 15.14 29.77
N GLN A 15 -16.28 16.26 29.79
CA GLN A 15 -16.14 17.18 28.67
C GLN A 15 -15.29 16.55 27.55
N LYS A 16 -15.93 16.25 26.41
CA LYS A 16 -15.28 15.69 25.21
C LYS A 16 -14.60 16.79 24.40
N ASP A 17 -13.37 17.16 24.76
CA ASP A 17 -12.68 18.30 24.12
C ASP A 17 -11.96 17.97 22.80
N TYR A 18 -11.84 16.70 22.42
CA TYR A 18 -11.08 16.25 21.26
C TYR A 18 -11.91 15.39 20.29
N GLY A 19 -11.40 15.22 19.06
CA GLY A 19 -12.01 14.32 18.09
C GLY A 19 -11.13 13.97 16.90
N VAL A 20 -11.72 13.17 16.01
CA VAL A 20 -11.18 12.81 14.69
C VAL A 20 -12.22 13.14 13.63
N LEU A 21 -11.80 13.86 12.61
CA LEU A 21 -12.58 14.24 11.43
C LEU A 21 -12.12 13.42 10.22
N LEU A 22 -13.06 12.74 9.57
CA LEU A 22 -12.87 12.05 8.30
C LEU A 22 -13.76 12.67 7.21
N TYR A 23 -13.19 12.97 6.05
CA TYR A 23 -13.97 13.27 4.85
C TYR A 23 -13.17 13.06 3.57
N TYR A 24 -13.88 13.03 2.45
CA TYR A 24 -13.29 13.07 1.12
C TYR A 24 -14.25 13.81 0.18
N LYS A 25 -13.70 14.35 -0.90
CA LYS A 25 -14.48 14.91 -2.00
C LYS A 25 -13.74 14.58 -3.28
N TYR A 26 -14.41 13.89 -4.20
CA TYR A 26 -13.98 13.84 -5.59
C TYR A 26 -14.51 15.08 -6.31
N THR A 27 -13.61 15.85 -6.92
CA THR A 27 -13.92 17.05 -7.72
C THR A 27 -12.66 17.42 -8.51
N VAL A 28 -12.80 18.12 -9.64
CA VAL A 28 -11.64 18.59 -10.40
C VAL A 28 -10.99 19.73 -9.62
N ILE A 29 -9.71 19.58 -9.28
CA ILE A 29 -8.93 20.62 -8.59
C ILE A 29 -8.19 21.46 -9.64
N PRO A 30 -8.50 22.78 -9.78
CA PRO A 30 -7.85 23.64 -10.76
C PRO A 30 -6.37 23.88 -10.44
N ASP A 31 -6.06 24.19 -9.19
CA ASP A 31 -4.70 24.41 -8.69
C ASP A 31 -4.43 23.54 -7.46
N LEU A 32 -3.43 22.65 -7.56
CA LEU A 32 -3.03 21.76 -6.48
C LEU A 32 -2.09 22.40 -5.46
N GLN A 33 -1.37 23.46 -5.85
CA GLN A 33 -0.46 24.18 -4.98
C GLN A 33 -1.25 25.14 -4.08
N GLU A 34 -2.19 25.90 -4.64
CA GLU A 34 -3.13 26.72 -3.86
C GLU A 34 -3.87 25.86 -2.82
N LEU A 35 -4.35 24.69 -3.24
CA LEU A 35 -5.03 23.76 -2.33
C LEU A 35 -4.10 23.19 -1.26
N PHE A 36 -2.84 22.88 -1.62
CA PHE A 36 -1.84 22.45 -0.65
C PHE A 36 -1.58 23.55 0.39
N ASP A 37 -1.41 24.79 -0.06
CA ASP A 37 -1.11 25.94 0.80
C ASP A 37 -2.29 26.28 1.72
N PHE A 38 -3.54 26.19 1.22
CA PHE A 38 -4.75 26.24 2.03
C PHE A 38 -4.73 25.19 3.14
N TYR A 39 -4.54 23.91 2.80
CA TYR A 39 -4.54 22.83 3.80
C TYR A 39 -3.38 22.96 4.79
N HIS A 40 -2.20 23.38 4.32
CA HIS A 40 -1.02 23.57 5.14
C HIS A 40 -1.22 24.71 6.14
N SER A 41 -1.67 25.88 5.68
CA SER A 41 -1.95 27.03 6.52
C SER A 41 -3.04 26.71 7.55
N ASN A 42 -4.20 26.23 7.09
CA ASN A 42 -5.37 25.98 7.92
C ASN A 42 -5.14 24.88 8.97
N CYS A 43 -4.55 23.74 8.59
CA CYS A 43 -4.28 22.68 9.57
C CYS A 43 -3.19 23.09 10.57
N THR A 44 -2.21 23.90 10.17
CA THR A 44 -1.11 24.33 11.05
C THR A 44 -1.56 25.39 12.05
N SER A 45 -2.34 26.40 11.63
CA SER A 45 -2.88 27.42 12.53
C SER A 45 -3.80 26.81 13.59
N LEU A 46 -4.61 25.83 13.19
CA LEU A 46 -5.53 25.08 14.05
C LEU A 46 -4.86 23.96 14.86
N SER A 47 -3.53 23.78 14.73
CA SER A 47 -2.74 22.74 15.41
C SER A 47 -3.27 21.30 15.18
N LEU A 48 -3.83 21.04 14.01
CA LEU A 48 -4.39 19.74 13.63
C LEU A 48 -3.30 18.77 13.18
N LEU A 49 -3.38 17.53 13.68
CA LEU A 49 -2.49 16.43 13.28
C LEU A 49 -3.26 15.46 12.40
N GLY A 50 -2.63 14.83 11.41
CA GLY A 50 -3.41 14.05 10.45
C GLY A 50 -2.71 13.65 9.17
N ARG A 51 -3.52 13.20 8.22
CA ARG A 51 -3.14 12.95 6.84
C ARG A 51 -4.10 13.65 5.91
N VAL A 52 -3.56 14.46 5.00
CA VAL A 52 -4.28 15.09 3.90
C VAL A 52 -3.66 14.55 2.61
N ARG A 53 -4.49 13.94 1.75
CA ARG A 53 -4.09 13.50 0.41
C ARG A 53 -4.81 14.37 -0.60
N LEU A 54 -4.05 15.02 -1.47
CA LEU A 54 -4.55 15.92 -2.51
C LEU A 54 -4.24 15.31 -3.88
N SER A 55 -5.14 15.43 -4.84
CA SER A 55 -4.93 15.01 -6.22
C SER A 55 -5.72 15.91 -7.17
N SER A 56 -5.40 15.91 -8.46
CA SER A 56 -6.18 16.59 -9.50
C SER A 56 -7.68 16.21 -9.50
N HIS A 57 -8.02 15.08 -8.87
CA HIS A 57 -9.38 14.53 -8.77
C HIS A 57 -10.02 14.72 -7.38
N GLY A 58 -9.41 15.50 -6.48
CA GLY A 58 -10.04 15.90 -5.22
C GLY A 58 -9.16 15.73 -3.98
N VAL A 59 -9.80 15.47 -2.83
CA VAL A 59 -9.15 15.36 -1.51
C VAL A 59 -9.63 14.16 -0.69
N ASN A 60 -8.75 13.64 0.16
CA ASN A 60 -9.03 12.62 1.17
C ASN A 60 -8.31 12.98 2.48
N VAL A 61 -9.08 13.22 3.53
CA VAL A 61 -8.61 13.86 4.77
C VAL A 61 -8.98 13.01 5.99
N THR A 62 -8.01 12.81 6.86
CA THR A 62 -8.22 12.33 8.23
C THR A 62 -7.38 13.18 9.17
N VAL A 63 -7.99 14.04 9.95
CA VAL A 63 -7.31 14.94 10.91
C VAL A 63 -7.92 14.79 12.29
N GLY A 64 -7.13 15.03 13.34
CA GLY A 64 -7.55 15.01 14.73
C GLY A 64 -6.97 16.19 15.49
N GLY A 65 -7.67 16.60 16.54
CA GLY A 65 -7.36 17.81 17.31
C GLY A 65 -8.52 18.14 18.25
N ARG A 66 -8.51 19.37 18.79
CA ARG A 66 -9.63 19.87 19.62
C ARG A 66 -10.90 19.98 18.79
N LEU A 67 -12.07 19.70 19.35
CA LEU A 67 -13.34 19.75 18.61
C LEU A 67 -13.57 21.11 17.94
N ARG A 68 -13.39 22.22 18.67
CA ARG A 68 -13.52 23.58 18.11
C ARG A 68 -12.59 23.83 16.91
N ALA A 69 -11.36 23.33 16.97
CA ALA A 69 -10.41 23.45 15.86
C ALA A 69 -10.82 22.59 14.64
N LEU A 70 -11.49 21.45 14.87
CA LEU A 70 -12.07 20.64 13.79
C LEU A 70 -13.33 21.31 13.20
N GLU A 71 -14.14 21.98 14.01
CA GLU A 71 -15.30 22.77 13.57
C GLU A 71 -14.87 23.99 12.74
N GLU A 72 -13.88 24.76 13.22
CA GLU A 72 -13.25 25.86 12.48
C GLU A 72 -12.67 25.37 11.14
N HIS A 73 -12.02 24.20 11.12
CA HIS A 73 -11.52 23.57 9.89
C HIS A 73 -12.66 23.18 8.93
N ILE A 74 -13.78 22.64 9.44
CA ILE A 74 -14.95 22.28 8.62
C ILE A 74 -15.54 23.54 7.96
N GLU A 75 -15.73 24.63 8.70
CA GLU A 75 -16.28 25.88 8.14
C GLU A 75 -15.31 26.53 7.14
N ALA A 76 -13.99 26.50 7.41
CA ALA A 76 -12.99 26.94 6.44
C ALA A 76 -13.05 26.13 5.13
N VAL A 77 -13.24 24.80 5.19
CA VAL A 77 -13.37 23.96 3.99
C VAL A 77 -14.70 24.19 3.27
N LYS A 78 -15.83 24.33 4.00
CA LYS A 78 -17.15 24.66 3.44
C LYS A 78 -17.18 26.02 2.73
N SER A 79 -16.36 26.98 3.17
CA SER A 79 -16.30 28.31 2.54
C SER A 79 -15.80 28.27 1.09
N ASN A 80 -15.12 27.19 0.69
CA ASN A 80 -14.69 26.93 -0.67
C ASN A 80 -15.71 26.06 -1.43
N THR A 81 -16.26 26.60 -2.51
CA THR A 81 -17.31 25.96 -3.34
C THR A 81 -16.90 24.62 -3.95
N LEU A 82 -15.59 24.34 -4.11
CA LEU A 82 -15.10 23.03 -4.54
C LEU A 82 -15.52 21.89 -3.59
N PHE A 83 -15.76 22.21 -2.32
CA PHE A 83 -16.13 21.26 -1.26
C PHE A 83 -17.60 21.34 -0.85
N GLU A 84 -18.45 21.99 -1.64
CA GLU A 84 -19.90 21.97 -1.43
C GLU A 84 -20.46 20.53 -1.38
N GLY A 85 -21.37 20.26 -0.44
CA GLY A 85 -21.95 18.92 -0.23
C GLY A 85 -20.97 17.85 0.26
N THR A 86 -19.83 18.24 0.85
CA THR A 86 -18.87 17.27 1.45
C THR A 86 -19.43 16.64 2.73
N ASP A 87 -19.36 15.30 2.81
CA ASP A 87 -19.84 14.52 3.95
C ASP A 87 -18.79 14.44 5.09
N PHE A 88 -18.79 15.48 5.93
CA PHE A 88 -17.91 15.58 7.10
C PHE A 88 -18.35 14.66 8.24
N LYS A 89 -17.48 13.73 8.62
CA LYS A 89 -17.71 12.75 9.68
C LYS A 89 -16.82 13.08 10.87
N LEU A 90 -17.37 13.86 11.82
CA LEU A 90 -16.70 14.25 13.05
C LEU A 90 -17.06 13.26 14.17
N ALA A 91 -16.06 12.59 14.74
CA ALA A 91 -16.23 11.69 15.87
C ALA A 91 -15.48 12.25 17.10
N ALA A 92 -16.22 12.63 18.14
CA ALA A 92 -15.65 13.08 19.40
C ALA A 92 -15.02 11.92 20.20
N CYS A 93 -13.97 12.23 20.96
CA CYS A 93 -13.39 11.35 21.96
C CYS A 93 -13.33 12.07 23.33
N PHE A 94 -13.32 11.29 24.41
CA PHE A 94 -13.18 11.81 25.77
C PHE A 94 -11.76 12.35 26.01
N GLU A 95 -11.60 13.20 27.03
CA GLU A 95 -10.28 13.74 27.40
C GLU A 95 -9.29 12.64 27.84
N PRO A 96 -8.08 12.64 27.27
CA PRO A 96 -6.92 12.00 27.85
C PRO A 96 -6.17 12.99 28.74
N LEU A 97 -5.71 12.56 29.92
CA LEU A 97 -4.98 13.39 30.91
C LEU A 97 -3.63 14.02 30.45
N ASP A 98 -3.22 13.86 29.19
CA ASP A 98 -1.90 14.24 28.66
C ASP A 98 -1.92 14.38 27.12
N ASN A 99 -0.77 14.75 26.53
CA ASN A 99 -0.32 14.53 25.14
C ASN A 99 -0.65 13.15 24.53
N GLN A 100 -1.17 12.23 25.33
CA GLN A 100 -1.90 11.01 24.97
C GLN A 100 -2.99 11.24 23.90
N VAL A 101 -3.58 12.45 23.76
CA VAL A 101 -4.46 12.82 22.62
C VAL A 101 -3.85 12.45 21.27
N ALA A 102 -2.58 12.77 21.02
CA ALA A 102 -1.90 12.42 19.77
C ALA A 102 -1.70 10.90 19.63
N ARG A 103 -1.62 10.18 20.76
CA ARG A 103 -1.51 8.72 20.85
C ARG A 103 -2.85 8.01 20.68
N GLU A 104 -3.99 8.68 20.89
CA GLU A 104 -5.35 8.12 20.74
C GLU A 104 -6.00 8.51 19.41
N CYS A 105 -5.85 9.77 18.97
CA CYS A 105 -6.46 10.28 17.73
C CYS A 105 -5.80 9.80 16.43
N GLY A 106 -4.61 9.18 16.48
CA GLY A 106 -4.01 8.52 15.31
C GLY A 106 -2.74 9.16 14.76
N PHE A 107 -2.39 10.36 15.21
CA PHE A 107 -1.53 11.24 14.44
C PHE A 107 -0.48 11.91 15.33
N THR A 108 0.77 11.51 15.13
CA THR A 108 1.94 12.13 15.77
C THR A 108 2.45 13.37 15.03
N SER A 109 1.93 13.62 13.83
CA SER A 109 2.27 14.78 12.99
C SER A 109 1.20 15.00 11.92
N LEU A 110 1.19 16.19 11.34
CA LEU A 110 0.47 16.49 10.10
C LEU A 110 1.28 16.00 8.89
N SER A 111 0.66 15.27 7.96
CA SER A 111 1.26 14.88 6.68
C SER A 111 0.32 15.19 5.53
N ILE A 112 0.60 16.30 4.83
CA ILE A 112 -0.06 16.70 3.60
C ILE A 112 0.76 16.17 2.42
N ARG A 113 0.12 15.53 1.44
CA ARG A 113 0.78 14.97 0.27
C ARG A 113 -0.07 15.13 -0.99
N ILE A 114 0.52 15.71 -2.01
CA ILE A 114 0.02 15.57 -3.39
C ILE A 114 0.30 14.13 -3.85
N VAL A 115 -0.71 13.48 -4.41
CA VAL A 115 -0.69 12.08 -4.86
C VAL A 115 -1.42 11.95 -6.19
N LYS A 116 -1.01 10.98 -7.02
CA LYS A 116 -1.72 10.67 -8.28
C LYS A 116 -3.17 10.21 -8.03
N GLU A 117 -3.38 9.41 -7.00
CA GLU A 117 -4.68 8.84 -6.64
C GLU A 117 -4.94 9.02 -5.13
N LEU A 118 -6.15 9.45 -4.76
CA LEU A 118 -6.59 9.58 -3.36
C LEU A 118 -6.58 8.26 -2.59
N VAL A 119 -6.91 7.18 -3.30
CA VAL A 119 -6.72 5.79 -2.87
C VAL A 119 -6.28 5.01 -4.10
N THR A 120 -5.16 4.29 -3.99
CA THR A 120 -4.54 3.60 -5.13
C THR A 120 -5.36 2.40 -5.55
N LEU A 121 -6.03 2.44 -6.70
CA LEU A 121 -6.96 1.40 -7.14
C LEU A 121 -6.27 0.12 -7.61
N SER A 122 -5.08 0.23 -8.22
CA SER A 122 -4.37 -0.91 -8.80
C SER A 122 -2.88 -0.82 -8.54
N SER A 123 -2.22 -1.95 -8.31
CA SER A 123 -0.75 -2.04 -8.20
C SER A 123 -0.04 -1.92 -9.55
N HIS A 124 -0.77 -2.09 -10.66
CA HIS A 124 -0.28 -1.94 -12.03
C HIS A 124 -1.15 -0.94 -12.79
N PRO A 125 -0.60 -0.15 -13.75
CA PRO A 125 -1.41 0.71 -14.60
C PRO A 125 -2.53 -0.06 -15.30
N LEU A 126 -3.78 0.38 -15.11
CA LEU A 126 -4.92 -0.16 -15.86
C LEU A 126 -4.88 0.40 -17.30
N LEU A 127 -5.28 -0.41 -18.29
CA LEU A 127 -5.39 0.03 -19.69
C LEU A 127 -6.33 1.24 -19.86
N LYS A 128 -7.43 1.25 -19.09
CA LYS A 128 -8.28 2.43 -18.87
C LYS A 128 -8.54 2.53 -17.37
N SER A 129 -8.24 3.67 -16.76
CA SER A 129 -8.70 3.97 -15.40
C SER A 129 -10.22 4.20 -15.41
N PRO A 130 -10.97 3.68 -14.44
CA PRO A 130 -12.40 3.96 -14.35
C PRO A 130 -12.64 5.43 -13.97
N GLU A 131 -13.72 6.00 -14.48
CA GLU A 131 -14.08 7.39 -14.26
C GLU A 131 -15.03 7.51 -13.07
N ILE A 132 -14.87 8.56 -12.24
CA ILE A 132 -15.67 8.74 -11.02
C ILE A 132 -17.17 8.95 -11.32
N SER A 133 -17.49 9.50 -12.50
CA SER A 133 -18.83 9.59 -13.08
C SER A 133 -19.51 8.23 -13.29
N ASP A 134 -18.73 7.16 -13.45
CA ASP A 134 -19.20 5.79 -13.59
C ASP A 134 -19.31 5.04 -12.24
N ALA A 135 -19.18 5.72 -11.11
CA ALA A 135 -19.38 5.11 -9.80
C ALA A 135 -20.79 4.49 -9.63
N GLY A 136 -20.91 3.50 -8.75
CA GLY A 136 -22.18 2.85 -8.41
C GLY A 136 -23.14 3.82 -7.71
N ARG A 137 -24.44 3.54 -7.78
CA ARG A 137 -25.46 4.39 -7.15
C ARG A 137 -25.29 4.39 -5.63
N HIS A 138 -25.09 5.56 -5.05
CA HIS A 138 -25.10 5.73 -3.59
C HIS A 138 -26.47 5.39 -3.01
N LEU A 139 -26.48 4.60 -1.94
CA LEU A 139 -27.64 4.31 -1.11
C LEU A 139 -27.40 4.94 0.27
N SER A 140 -28.39 5.63 0.82
CA SER A 140 -28.39 6.02 2.23
C SER A 140 -28.33 4.79 3.14
N ALA A 141 -28.00 4.98 4.42
CA ALA A 141 -27.97 3.87 5.39
C ALA A 141 -29.30 3.10 5.45
N ALA A 142 -30.43 3.81 5.42
CA ALA A 142 -31.77 3.21 5.44
C ALA A 142 -32.11 2.44 4.16
N GLU A 143 -31.77 2.98 2.98
CA GLU A 143 -31.94 2.27 1.71
C GLU A 143 -31.05 1.02 1.65
N PHE A 144 -29.78 1.12 2.08
CA PHE A 144 -28.85 0.00 2.13
C PHE A 144 -29.35 -1.11 3.06
N HIS A 145 -29.88 -0.74 4.25
CA HIS A 145 -30.52 -1.68 5.17
C HIS A 145 -31.72 -2.39 4.53
N SER A 146 -32.59 -1.63 3.84
CA SER A 146 -33.78 -2.19 3.16
C SER A 146 -33.41 -3.13 2.01
N VAL A 147 -32.37 -2.82 1.23
CA VAL A 147 -31.88 -3.71 0.17
C VAL A 147 -31.25 -4.98 0.76
N LEU A 148 -30.48 -4.88 1.86
CA LEU A 148 -29.95 -6.05 2.57
C LEU A 148 -31.04 -6.98 3.14
N GLN A 149 -32.23 -6.44 3.44
CA GLN A 149 -33.34 -7.22 3.99
C GLN A 149 -34.19 -7.90 2.90
N ASN A 150 -34.30 -7.32 1.70
CA ASN A 150 -35.37 -7.65 0.75
C ASN A 150 -34.89 -8.09 -0.65
N ALA A 151 -33.58 -8.07 -0.93
CA ALA A 151 -33.04 -8.38 -2.26
C ALA A 151 -31.89 -9.39 -2.21
N ASP A 152 -31.90 -10.34 -3.15
CA ASP A 152 -30.68 -11.08 -3.50
C ASP A 152 -29.65 -10.07 -4.02
N ALA A 153 -28.62 -9.89 -3.20
CA ALA A 153 -27.54 -8.97 -3.42
C ALA A 153 -26.24 -9.59 -2.91
N ARG A 154 -25.14 -9.13 -3.50
CA ARG A 154 -23.80 -9.65 -3.23
C ARG A 154 -23.00 -8.57 -2.57
N ASN A 155 -22.54 -8.81 -1.35
CA ASN A 155 -21.92 -7.79 -0.55
C ASN A 155 -20.38 -7.86 -0.63
N LEU A 156 -19.75 -6.80 -1.13
CA LEU A 156 -18.33 -6.80 -1.52
C LEU A 156 -17.50 -5.85 -0.66
N TYR A 157 -17.10 -6.31 0.53
CA TYR A 157 -15.98 -5.78 1.31
C TYR A 157 -15.66 -6.71 2.49
N GLU A 158 -14.42 -6.72 2.99
CA GLU A 158 -14.06 -7.52 4.17
C GLU A 158 -13.18 -6.74 5.16
N THR A 159 -13.44 -6.98 6.45
CA THR A 159 -12.45 -6.89 7.52
C THR A 159 -12.69 -8.04 8.50
N ARG A 160 -11.65 -8.75 8.92
CA ARG A 160 -11.75 -9.89 9.86
C ARG A 160 -12.47 -9.63 11.18
N ILE A 161 -12.70 -8.36 11.52
CA ILE A 161 -13.27 -7.91 12.79
C ILE A 161 -14.68 -7.37 12.65
N GLY A 162 -15.15 -7.13 11.43
CA GLY A 162 -16.47 -6.57 11.19
C GLY A 162 -16.92 -6.64 9.74
N LYS A 163 -18.16 -7.09 9.54
CA LYS A 163 -18.79 -7.27 8.22
C LYS A 163 -20.30 -7.05 8.32
N PHE A 164 -20.93 -6.81 7.18
CA PHE A 164 -22.38 -6.96 7.07
C PHE A 164 -22.75 -8.45 6.98
N ASP A 165 -23.78 -8.82 7.72
CA ASP A 165 -24.34 -10.17 7.78
C ASP A 165 -25.87 -10.06 7.76
N ALA A 166 -26.49 -10.56 6.68
CA ALA A 166 -27.93 -10.53 6.46
C ALA A 166 -28.36 -11.85 5.80
N PRO A 167 -29.50 -12.46 6.19
CA PRO A 167 -29.79 -13.87 5.88
C PRO A 167 -29.76 -14.24 4.39
N ASP A 168 -30.30 -13.37 3.55
CA ASP A 168 -30.51 -13.62 2.11
C ASP A 168 -29.45 -12.94 1.22
N VAL A 169 -28.37 -12.43 1.80
CA VAL A 169 -27.32 -11.67 1.10
C VAL A 169 -26.02 -12.46 1.09
N LYS A 170 -25.55 -12.86 -0.10
CA LYS A 170 -24.27 -13.56 -0.22
C LYS A 170 -23.09 -12.58 -0.09
N THR A 171 -22.52 -12.48 1.10
CA THR A 171 -21.25 -11.76 1.31
C THR A 171 -20.11 -12.43 0.53
N LEU A 172 -19.38 -11.63 -0.24
CA LEU A 172 -18.20 -12.01 -0.99
C LEU A 172 -16.97 -11.38 -0.33
N ASP A 173 -16.15 -12.24 0.28
CA ASP A 173 -14.84 -11.87 0.78
C ASP A 173 -13.81 -11.90 -0.36
N PRO A 174 -13.13 -10.78 -0.68
CA PRO A 174 -12.07 -10.79 -1.67
C PRO A 174 -10.78 -11.49 -1.23
N GLU A 175 -10.57 -11.75 0.06
CA GLU A 175 -9.31 -12.22 0.67
C GLU A 175 -8.07 -11.38 0.25
N ILE A 176 -8.27 -10.10 -0.12
CA ILE A 176 -7.21 -9.23 -0.66
C ILE A 176 -6.32 -8.61 0.43
N ARG A 177 -5.04 -8.40 0.11
CA ARG A 177 -4.08 -7.88 1.09
C ARG A 177 -4.09 -6.37 1.22
N GLN A 178 -4.40 -5.72 0.12
CA GLN A 178 -4.42 -4.28 -0.07
C GLN A 178 -5.50 -3.98 -1.10
N TYR A 179 -6.11 -2.80 -0.98
CA TYR A 179 -7.17 -2.36 -1.89
C TYR A 179 -6.74 -2.39 -3.37
N SER A 180 -5.44 -2.21 -3.65
CA SER A 180 -4.87 -2.26 -4.99
C SER A 180 -4.82 -3.66 -5.65
N ASP A 181 -5.20 -4.71 -4.93
CA ASP A 181 -5.39 -6.06 -5.47
C ASP A 181 -6.86 -6.34 -5.88
N LEU A 182 -7.80 -5.45 -5.48
CA LEU A 182 -9.23 -5.63 -5.73
C LEU A 182 -9.60 -5.74 -7.22
N PRO A 183 -9.00 -4.98 -8.16
CA PRO A 183 -9.28 -5.14 -9.59
C PRO A 183 -9.01 -6.57 -10.09
N SER A 184 -7.87 -7.15 -9.70
CA SER A 184 -7.50 -8.52 -10.06
C SER A 184 -8.48 -9.55 -9.50
N TRP A 185 -8.99 -9.34 -8.29
CA TRP A 185 -10.03 -10.19 -7.73
C TRP A 185 -11.36 -10.05 -8.50
N ILE A 186 -11.78 -8.82 -8.83
CA ILE A 186 -12.99 -8.56 -9.62
C ILE A 186 -12.89 -9.27 -10.98
N ASP A 187 -11.75 -9.17 -11.66
CA ASP A 187 -11.51 -9.78 -12.95
C ASP A 187 -11.65 -11.31 -12.89
N ASN A 188 -11.01 -11.94 -11.90
CA ASN A 188 -11.09 -13.39 -11.68
C ASN A 188 -12.51 -13.85 -11.27
N ASN A 189 -13.34 -12.98 -10.71
CA ASN A 189 -14.70 -13.28 -10.25
C ASN A 189 -15.81 -12.68 -11.15
N THR A 190 -15.45 -12.21 -12.35
CA THR A 190 -16.37 -11.57 -13.33
C THR A 190 -17.63 -12.41 -13.57
N GLN A 191 -17.49 -13.72 -13.79
CA GLN A 191 -18.63 -14.62 -14.04
C GLN A 191 -19.58 -14.72 -12.85
N GLN A 192 -19.05 -14.71 -11.63
CA GLN A 192 -19.88 -14.70 -10.44
C GLN A 192 -20.64 -13.38 -10.37
N LEU A 193 -19.93 -12.24 -10.42
CA LEU A 193 -20.49 -10.90 -10.25
C LEU A 193 -21.57 -10.52 -11.29
N ARG A 194 -21.38 -10.89 -12.56
CA ARG A 194 -22.24 -10.48 -13.69
C ARG A 194 -23.73 -10.81 -13.51
N GLY A 195 -24.59 -9.83 -13.74
CA GLY A 195 -26.05 -9.96 -13.73
C GLY A 195 -26.71 -9.86 -12.35
N ASN A 196 -25.95 -9.54 -11.30
CA ASN A 196 -26.43 -9.50 -9.91
C ASN A 196 -26.41 -8.07 -9.36
N ASN A 197 -27.18 -7.84 -8.30
CA ASN A 197 -27.07 -6.61 -7.51
C ASN A 197 -25.79 -6.69 -6.68
N ILE A 198 -24.86 -5.75 -6.86
CA ILE A 198 -23.59 -5.70 -6.13
C ILE A 198 -23.67 -4.54 -5.14
N LEU A 199 -23.68 -4.88 -3.85
CA LEU A 199 -23.58 -3.91 -2.76
C LEU A 199 -22.12 -3.75 -2.35
N MET A 200 -21.65 -2.51 -2.29
CA MET A 200 -20.30 -2.18 -1.85
C MET A 200 -20.34 -1.30 -0.59
N TYR A 201 -19.43 -1.56 0.34
CA TYR A 201 -19.22 -0.72 1.51
C TYR A 201 -17.74 -0.62 1.83
N CYS A 202 -17.35 0.35 2.65
CA CYS A 202 -16.09 0.36 3.36
C CYS A 202 -16.21 1.34 4.53
N THR A 203 -15.18 1.47 5.37
CA THR A 203 -15.17 2.32 6.58
C THR A 203 -15.90 3.67 6.43
N GLY A 204 -15.64 4.42 5.34
CA GLY A 204 -16.14 5.79 5.16
C GLY A 204 -16.52 6.19 3.73
N GLY A 205 -16.75 5.23 2.81
CA GLY A 205 -17.21 5.49 1.43
C GLY A 205 -16.11 5.45 0.35
N ILE A 206 -15.04 6.25 0.49
CA ILE A 206 -14.07 6.57 -0.60
C ILE A 206 -13.54 5.41 -1.46
N ARG A 207 -13.33 4.19 -0.93
CA ARG A 207 -12.87 3.04 -1.72
C ARG A 207 -13.95 2.49 -2.64
N CYS A 208 -15.21 2.60 -2.25
CA CYS A 208 -16.34 2.11 -3.04
C CYS A 208 -16.49 2.91 -4.33
N GLU A 209 -16.12 4.19 -4.34
CA GLU A 209 -16.27 5.07 -5.50
C GLU A 209 -15.51 4.53 -6.72
N MET A 210 -14.19 4.37 -6.60
CA MET A 210 -13.34 3.87 -7.70
C MET A 210 -13.55 2.39 -7.97
N ALA A 211 -13.89 1.58 -6.95
CA ALA A 211 -14.12 0.15 -7.12
C ALA A 211 -15.45 -0.14 -7.82
N SER A 212 -16.53 0.57 -7.48
CA SER A 212 -17.83 0.45 -8.13
C SER A 212 -17.77 0.96 -9.57
N ALA A 213 -17.05 2.05 -9.82
CA ALA A 213 -16.72 2.51 -11.17
C ALA A 213 -15.93 1.47 -11.97
N TYR A 214 -14.97 0.77 -11.34
CA TYR A 214 -14.25 -0.32 -11.97
C TYR A 214 -15.16 -1.49 -12.35
N ILE A 215 -16.11 -1.88 -11.48
CA ILE A 215 -17.08 -2.94 -11.78
C ILE A 215 -17.99 -2.50 -12.93
N ARG A 216 -18.59 -1.30 -12.87
CA ARG A 216 -19.44 -0.75 -13.94
C ARG A 216 -18.70 -0.66 -15.29
N SER A 217 -17.38 -0.39 -15.27
CA SER A 217 -16.55 -0.32 -16.48
C SER A 217 -16.45 -1.66 -17.25
N LYS A 218 -16.82 -2.79 -16.64
CA LYS A 218 -16.91 -4.10 -17.30
C LYS A 218 -18.07 -4.23 -18.30
N GLY A 219 -19.00 -3.27 -18.32
CA GLY A 219 -20.06 -3.17 -19.32
C GLY A 219 -21.24 -4.11 -19.05
N ALA A 220 -21.79 -4.73 -20.11
CA ALA A 220 -23.09 -5.40 -20.08
C ALA A 220 -23.20 -6.51 -19.02
N GLY A 221 -24.13 -6.35 -18.08
CA GLY A 221 -24.32 -7.19 -16.91
C GLY A 221 -23.61 -6.70 -15.63
N PHE A 222 -23.11 -5.46 -15.60
CA PHE A 222 -22.50 -4.82 -14.43
C PHE A 222 -23.14 -3.47 -14.10
N GLU A 223 -24.40 -3.27 -14.48
CA GLU A 223 -25.14 -2.02 -14.29
C GLU A 223 -25.58 -1.83 -12.83
N ASN A 224 -25.97 -2.92 -12.16
CA ASN A 224 -26.58 -2.92 -10.82
C ASN A 224 -25.55 -2.87 -9.69
N VAL A 225 -24.69 -1.85 -9.69
CA VAL A 225 -23.71 -1.60 -8.62
C VAL A 225 -24.18 -0.47 -7.72
N PHE A 226 -24.26 -0.76 -6.43
CA PHE A 226 -24.74 0.11 -5.38
C PHE A 226 -23.66 0.26 -4.30
N GLN A 227 -23.57 1.43 -3.67
CA GLN A 227 -22.59 1.68 -2.61
C GLN A 227 -23.19 2.42 -1.41
N LEU A 228 -22.77 2.03 -0.21
CA LEU A 228 -23.21 2.67 1.04
C LEU A 228 -22.64 4.09 1.16
N TYR A 229 -23.51 5.09 1.08
CA TYR A 229 -23.16 6.50 1.24
C TYR A 229 -22.57 6.75 2.63
N GLY A 230 -21.40 7.40 2.66
CA GLY A 230 -20.66 7.64 3.90
C GLY A 230 -20.08 6.39 4.57
N GLY A 231 -20.27 5.20 3.99
CA GLY A 231 -19.70 3.93 4.46
C GLY A 231 -20.27 3.42 5.78
N ILE A 232 -19.57 2.44 6.37
CA ILE A 232 -19.96 1.79 7.64
C ILE A 232 -20.20 2.83 8.73
N GLN A 233 -19.40 3.89 8.78
CA GLN A 233 -19.56 4.95 9.78
C GLN A 233 -20.97 5.57 9.78
N ARG A 234 -21.46 6.07 8.63
CA ARG A 234 -22.83 6.64 8.56
C ARG A 234 -23.91 5.60 8.83
N TYR A 235 -23.67 4.33 8.49
CA TYR A 235 -24.61 3.26 8.81
C TYR A 235 -24.69 3.01 10.33
N MET A 236 -23.58 2.94 11.05
CA MET A 236 -23.58 2.74 12.51
C MET A 236 -24.07 3.96 13.29
N GLU A 237 -23.94 5.16 12.73
CA GLU A 237 -24.57 6.38 13.28
C GLU A 237 -26.11 6.33 13.15
N GLN A 238 -26.64 5.74 12.08
CA GLN A 238 -28.09 5.55 11.85
C GLN A 238 -28.67 4.34 12.61
N PHE A 239 -27.90 3.26 12.72
CA PHE A 239 -28.26 2.00 13.38
C PHE A 239 -27.28 1.74 14.54
N SER A 240 -27.57 2.36 15.69
CA SER A 240 -26.69 2.35 16.87
C SER A 240 -26.60 0.99 17.56
N ASP A 241 -27.56 0.08 17.31
CA ASP A 241 -27.51 -1.34 17.66
C ASP A 241 -26.58 -2.17 16.74
N GLY A 242 -26.09 -1.55 15.66
CA GLY A 242 -25.30 -2.16 14.60
C GLY A 242 -26.13 -2.70 13.44
N GLY A 243 -27.45 -2.89 13.57
CA GLY A 243 -28.31 -3.52 12.56
C GLY A 243 -27.70 -4.80 11.96
N PHE A 244 -27.61 -4.88 10.62
CA PHE A 244 -26.90 -5.95 9.90
C PHE A 244 -25.37 -5.88 9.95
N PHE A 245 -24.74 -4.81 10.45
CA PHE A 245 -23.28 -4.77 10.62
C PHE A 245 -22.89 -5.42 11.95
N LYS A 246 -22.13 -6.51 11.89
CA LYS A 246 -21.68 -7.28 13.05
C LYS A 246 -20.19 -7.07 13.30
N GLY A 247 -19.80 -7.06 14.59
CA GLY A 247 -18.44 -6.80 15.03
C GLY A 247 -18.04 -5.31 15.00
N LYS A 248 -16.76 -5.03 14.76
CA LYS A 248 -16.12 -3.72 14.85
C LYS A 248 -15.69 -3.19 13.47
N ASN A 249 -15.92 -1.91 13.21
CA ASN A 249 -15.48 -1.21 12.01
C ASN A 249 -14.01 -0.80 12.13
N PHE A 250 -13.13 -1.37 11.30
CA PHE A 250 -11.71 -1.01 11.27
C PHE A 250 -11.48 0.43 10.79
N VAL A 251 -10.72 1.22 11.57
CA VAL A 251 -10.38 2.63 11.28
C VAL A 251 -8.87 2.83 11.16
N PHE A 252 -8.48 3.83 10.35
CA PHE A 252 -7.08 4.03 9.93
C PHE A 252 -6.28 4.99 10.84
N ASP A 253 -6.67 5.07 12.12
CA ASP A 253 -6.09 5.92 13.17
C ASP A 253 -5.66 5.08 14.40
N HIS A 254 -5.44 5.69 15.57
CA HIS A 254 -4.93 4.98 16.75
C HIS A 254 -6.01 4.24 17.54
N ARG A 255 -7.30 4.53 17.31
CA ARG A 255 -8.41 3.74 17.84
C ARG A 255 -8.44 2.34 17.24
N VAL A 256 -7.90 2.20 16.01
CA VAL A 256 -7.76 0.96 15.21
C VAL A 256 -9.08 0.30 14.80
N SER A 257 -10.09 0.29 15.67
CA SER A 257 -11.47 -0.06 15.33
C SER A 257 -12.45 0.73 16.21
N VAL A 258 -13.62 1.03 15.65
CA VAL A 258 -14.77 1.60 16.38
C VAL A 258 -15.97 0.69 16.11
N GLY A 259 -16.90 0.49 17.03
CA GLY A 259 -18.05 -0.33 16.72
C GLY A 259 -18.85 -0.79 17.92
N SER A 260 -19.84 -1.64 17.66
CA SER A 260 -20.87 -2.00 18.62
C SER A 260 -20.29 -2.65 19.86
N SER A 261 -20.90 -2.37 21.02
CA SER A 261 -20.65 -3.05 22.29
C SER A 261 -21.12 -4.51 22.29
N ASP A 262 -21.68 -4.98 21.17
CA ASP A 262 -22.15 -6.34 20.96
C ASP A 262 -21.01 -7.36 21.22
N SER A 263 -21.29 -8.34 22.08
CA SER A 263 -20.32 -9.35 22.52
C SER A 263 -19.88 -10.34 21.43
N ASN A 264 -20.45 -10.23 20.23
CA ASN A 264 -20.19 -11.07 19.07
C ASN A 264 -18.85 -10.74 18.39
N VAL A 265 -17.75 -11.13 19.05
CA VAL A 265 -16.39 -11.08 18.53
C VAL A 265 -16.27 -12.00 17.30
N LEU A 266 -16.32 -11.40 16.10
CA LEU A 266 -16.21 -12.14 14.83
C LEU A 266 -14.78 -12.61 14.52
N GLY A 267 -13.79 -11.84 14.98
CA GLY A 267 -12.38 -12.15 14.73
C GLY A 267 -11.91 -13.35 15.55
N THR A 268 -10.90 -14.05 15.06
CA THR A 268 -10.24 -15.15 15.78
C THR A 268 -8.73 -14.96 15.83
N CYS A 269 -8.11 -15.33 16.95
CA CYS A 269 -6.66 -15.39 17.06
C CYS A 269 -6.08 -16.39 16.05
N LEU A 270 -5.16 -15.91 15.19
CA LEU A 270 -4.50 -16.67 14.13
C LEU A 270 -3.74 -17.92 14.61
N LEU A 271 -3.39 -17.99 15.91
CA LEU A 271 -2.58 -19.10 16.46
C LEU A 271 -3.40 -20.14 17.26
N CYS A 272 -4.49 -19.74 17.91
CA CYS A 272 -5.27 -20.65 18.77
C CYS A 272 -6.76 -20.74 18.43
N GLY A 273 -7.24 -19.97 17.45
CA GLY A 273 -8.65 -19.93 17.05
C GLY A 273 -9.61 -19.28 18.04
N ALA A 274 -9.16 -18.91 19.25
CA ALA A 274 -10.00 -18.24 20.24
C ALA A 274 -10.55 -16.90 19.71
N PRO A 275 -11.81 -16.52 20.03
CA PRO A 275 -12.38 -15.23 19.63
C PRO A 275 -11.49 -14.07 20.07
N PHE A 276 -11.08 -13.25 19.11
CA PHE A 276 -10.21 -12.09 19.33
C PHE A 276 -10.27 -11.13 18.13
N ASP A 277 -10.63 -9.87 18.38
CA ASP A 277 -10.82 -8.84 17.34
C ASP A 277 -9.99 -7.56 17.55
N ASP A 278 -9.06 -7.56 18.51
CA ASP A 278 -8.22 -6.39 18.79
C ASP A 278 -6.92 -6.39 17.96
N TYR A 279 -6.69 -5.27 17.27
CA TYR A 279 -5.47 -4.99 16.50
C TYR A 279 -4.58 -3.93 17.17
N THR A 280 -4.87 -3.48 18.40
CA THR A 280 -4.11 -2.45 19.14
C THR A 280 -2.64 -2.83 19.34
N SER A 281 -2.36 -4.12 19.59
CA SER A 281 -1.02 -4.70 19.62
C SER A 281 -0.24 -4.56 18.30
N ARG A 282 -0.94 -4.27 17.19
CA ARG A 282 -0.41 -4.08 15.84
C ARG A 282 0.50 -5.23 15.38
N CYS A 283 0.22 -6.46 15.83
CA CYS A 283 0.88 -7.67 15.37
C CYS A 283 0.81 -7.80 13.84
N ARG A 284 1.90 -8.24 13.22
CA ARG A 284 2.04 -8.29 11.76
C ARG A 284 2.60 -9.62 11.29
N CYS A 285 2.09 -10.10 10.16
CA CYS A 285 2.70 -11.19 9.41
C CYS A 285 4.16 -10.86 9.08
N THR A 286 5.07 -11.82 9.28
CA THR A 286 6.51 -11.68 9.04
C THR A 286 6.80 -11.48 7.55
N HIS A 287 6.12 -12.22 6.66
CA HIS A 287 6.32 -12.14 5.21
C HIS A 287 5.71 -10.88 4.59
N CYS A 288 4.39 -10.67 4.73
CA CYS A 288 3.67 -9.61 4.01
C CYS A 288 3.41 -8.34 4.83
N ARG A 289 3.78 -8.29 6.11
CA ARG A 289 3.58 -7.16 7.04
C ARG A 289 2.14 -6.69 7.27
N MET A 290 1.15 -7.42 6.76
CA MET A 290 -0.27 -7.24 7.07
C MET A 290 -0.53 -7.40 8.56
N LEU A 291 -1.50 -6.65 9.10
CA LEU A 291 -2.00 -6.86 10.46
C LEU A 291 -2.63 -8.25 10.63
N VAL A 292 -2.39 -8.87 11.78
CA VAL A 292 -2.92 -10.19 12.16
C VAL A 292 -3.45 -10.15 13.58
N LEU A 293 -4.53 -10.89 13.84
CA LEU A 293 -5.17 -11.01 15.16
C LEU A 293 -4.40 -12.02 16.00
N ILE A 294 -3.78 -11.57 17.10
CA ILE A 294 -3.01 -12.40 18.03
C ILE A 294 -3.42 -12.01 19.45
N CYS A 295 -4.13 -12.91 20.14
CA CYS A 295 -4.52 -12.70 21.53
C CYS A 295 -3.29 -12.65 22.46
N ASP A 296 -3.46 -12.02 23.63
CA ASP A 296 -2.36 -11.72 24.55
C ASP A 296 -1.55 -12.96 24.94
N SER A 297 -2.25 -14.04 25.30
CA SER A 297 -1.63 -15.32 25.70
C SER A 297 -0.87 -16.04 24.58
N CYS A 298 -1.11 -15.69 23.31
CA CYS A 298 -0.35 -16.19 22.16
C CYS A 298 0.81 -15.26 21.81
N ARG A 299 0.67 -13.95 22.03
CA ARG A 299 1.71 -12.94 21.78
C ARG A 299 2.93 -13.13 22.68
N GLU A 300 2.73 -13.58 23.91
CA GLU A 300 3.80 -13.91 24.86
C GLU A 300 4.61 -15.15 24.45
N LYS A 301 3.99 -16.10 23.72
CA LYS A 301 4.56 -17.41 23.40
C LYS A 301 5.33 -17.46 22.08
N LYS A 302 5.08 -16.53 21.16
CA LYS A 302 5.65 -16.56 19.81
C LYS A 302 5.80 -15.16 19.23
N SER A 303 6.99 -14.84 18.71
CA SER A 303 7.30 -13.53 18.10
C SER A 303 7.04 -13.45 16.59
N THR A 304 6.87 -14.60 15.92
CA THR A 304 6.80 -14.72 14.45
C THR A 304 5.42 -15.23 14.04
N TYR A 305 4.73 -14.47 13.19
CA TYR A 305 3.36 -14.74 12.74
C TYR A 305 3.31 -14.85 11.22
N ILE A 306 2.51 -15.77 10.69
CA ILE A 306 2.30 -15.94 9.24
C ILE A 306 0.79 -15.93 9.00
N CYS A 307 0.27 -14.90 8.33
CA CYS A 307 -1.16 -14.81 8.03
C CYS A 307 -1.60 -15.95 7.09
N GLU A 308 -2.85 -16.37 7.23
CA GLU A 308 -3.56 -17.39 6.46
C GLU A 308 -3.42 -17.27 4.94
N LEU A 309 -3.29 -16.04 4.41
CA LEU A 309 -3.11 -15.78 2.97
C LEU A 309 -1.68 -16.07 2.47
N CYS A 310 -0.68 -16.18 3.36
CA CYS A 310 0.71 -16.45 2.96
C CYS A 310 0.94 -17.92 2.61
N PRO A 311 0.55 -18.92 3.44
CA PRO A 311 0.66 -20.33 3.10
C PRO A 311 -0.15 -20.72 1.86
N LYS A 312 -1.34 -20.11 1.65
CA LYS A 312 -2.17 -20.32 0.45
C LYS A 312 -1.45 -19.98 -0.88
N ASN A 313 -0.43 -19.11 -0.84
CA ASN A 313 0.30 -18.65 -2.02
C ASN A 313 1.79 -19.06 -2.02
N SER A 314 2.19 -19.95 -1.09
CA SER A 314 3.43 -20.69 -1.20
C SER A 314 3.09 -22.11 -1.64
N GLU A 315 3.50 -22.48 -2.85
CA GLU A 315 3.67 -23.90 -3.17
C GLU A 315 4.58 -24.56 -2.10
N PRO A 316 4.39 -25.85 -1.83
CA PRO A 316 5.17 -26.54 -0.80
C PRO A 316 6.64 -26.55 -1.20
N ALA A 317 7.40 -25.64 -0.58
CA ALA A 317 8.85 -25.61 -0.72
C ALA A 317 9.41 -27.00 -0.42
N ALA A 318 10.11 -27.57 -1.41
CA ALA A 318 10.66 -28.91 -1.31
C ALA A 318 11.46 -29.04 -0.01
N SER A 319 11.23 -30.14 0.70
CA SER A 319 11.82 -30.42 2.01
C SER A 319 13.34 -30.36 1.96
N ILE A 320 13.92 -29.26 2.45
CA ILE A 320 15.34 -29.22 2.80
C ILE A 320 15.47 -29.97 4.13
N SER A 321 16.07 -31.16 4.06
CA SER A 321 16.36 -32.00 5.21
C SER A 321 17.26 -31.29 6.21
N SER A 322 16.92 -31.45 7.49
CA SER A 322 17.76 -31.08 8.64
C SER A 322 19.18 -31.65 8.53
N MET A 323 20.18 -30.81 8.76
CA MET A 323 21.42 -31.21 9.41
C MET A 323 21.76 -30.15 10.46
N ASP A 324 21.94 -30.62 11.69
CA ASP A 324 22.21 -29.81 12.88
C ASP A 324 23.71 -29.45 13.02
N ASP A 325 23.98 -28.59 14.00
CA ASP A 325 25.30 -28.22 14.58
C ASP A 325 26.40 -27.67 13.64
N VAL A 326 26.81 -26.41 13.88
CA VAL A 326 28.05 -26.11 14.64
C VAL A 326 27.85 -24.78 15.41
N SER A 327 28.44 -24.72 16.60
CA SER A 327 28.34 -23.68 17.64
C SER A 327 29.05 -22.34 17.35
N GLU A 328 28.76 -21.35 18.20
CA GLU A 328 29.40 -20.03 18.24
C GLU A 328 30.94 -20.11 18.36
N GLU A 329 31.66 -19.27 17.61
CA GLU A 329 32.98 -18.81 18.03
C GLU A 329 33.23 -17.34 17.66
N VAL A 330 33.83 -16.60 18.60
CA VAL A 330 34.03 -15.15 18.55
C VAL A 330 35.38 -14.84 17.90
N LEU A 331 35.38 -14.08 16.80
CA LEU A 331 36.61 -13.55 16.20
C LEU A 331 36.81 -12.06 16.51
N GLN A 332 37.75 -11.81 17.41
CA GLN A 332 38.29 -10.48 17.73
C GLN A 332 39.23 -9.96 16.63
N PRO A 333 39.49 -8.63 16.54
CA PRO A 333 40.22 -8.03 15.43
C PRO A 333 41.73 -8.23 15.55
N VAL A 334 42.37 -8.58 14.43
CA VAL A 334 43.84 -8.72 14.35
C VAL A 334 44.49 -7.36 14.16
N SER A 335 45.22 -6.90 15.17
CA SER A 335 46.14 -5.77 15.09
C SER A 335 47.53 -6.23 14.64
N CYS A 336 48.08 -5.64 13.58
CA CYS A 336 49.47 -5.84 13.18
C CYS A 336 50.35 -4.73 13.77
N GLY A 337 51.37 -5.12 14.54
CA GLY A 337 52.38 -4.22 15.08
C GLY A 337 53.73 -4.36 14.37
N ASP A 338 54.35 -3.20 14.16
CA ASP A 338 55.77 -2.88 14.33
C ASP A 338 56.93 -3.53 13.52
N SER A 339 57.69 -2.60 12.93
CA SER A 339 59.16 -2.50 12.88
C SER A 339 59.96 -3.38 11.91
N PHE A 340 60.74 -2.72 11.04
CA PHE A 340 62.22 -2.69 11.14
C PHE A 340 62.82 -1.47 10.41
N ASN A 341 64.13 -1.26 10.55
CA ASN A 341 64.79 0.06 10.55
C ASN A 341 65.43 0.53 9.22
N THR A 342 65.51 1.87 9.09
CA THR A 342 66.61 2.71 8.56
C THR A 342 67.40 2.30 7.30
N ASP A 343 67.36 3.13 6.26
CA ASP A 343 68.57 3.91 5.86
C ASP A 343 68.30 5.15 4.98
N GLN A 344 69.26 6.08 4.92
CA GLN A 344 69.19 7.33 4.13
C GLN A 344 69.79 7.17 2.73
N GLY A 345 69.20 7.78 1.69
CA GLY A 345 69.93 7.97 0.42
C GLY A 345 69.14 8.43 -0.81
N SER A 346 69.45 9.64 -1.29
CA SER A 346 69.36 10.12 -2.68
C SER A 346 68.02 10.14 -3.46
N LYS A 347 67.75 11.33 -4.02
CA LYS A 347 66.69 11.71 -4.96
C LYS A 347 66.41 10.72 -6.10
N GLY A 348 65.12 10.45 -6.34
CA GLY A 348 64.59 9.96 -7.62
C GLY A 348 63.11 10.32 -7.75
N GLN A 349 62.72 11.02 -8.82
CA GLN A 349 61.31 11.33 -9.09
C GLN A 349 60.62 10.08 -9.65
N HIS A 350 59.75 9.44 -8.85
CA HIS A 350 58.76 8.51 -9.35
C HIS A 350 57.36 8.99 -8.98
N THR A 351 56.59 9.36 -10.01
CA THR A 351 55.15 9.62 -9.91
C THR A 351 54.44 8.31 -9.59
N ALA A 352 54.03 8.15 -8.33
CA ALA A 352 53.21 7.02 -7.91
C ALA A 352 51.79 7.15 -8.48
N GLU A 353 51.52 6.49 -9.61
CA GLU A 353 50.15 6.31 -10.10
C GLU A 353 49.32 5.62 -9.03
N THR A 354 48.43 6.38 -8.39
CA THR A 354 47.53 5.85 -7.38
C THR A 354 46.46 5.02 -8.10
N LYS A 355 46.67 3.70 -8.15
CA LYS A 355 45.79 2.76 -8.85
C LYS A 355 44.41 2.74 -8.20
N SER A 356 43.54 3.64 -8.67
CA SER A 356 42.18 3.84 -8.17
C SER A 356 41.38 2.54 -8.28
N ILE A 357 41.07 1.94 -7.13
CA ILE A 357 40.17 0.80 -7.06
C ILE A 357 38.79 1.29 -7.51
N ARG A 358 38.35 0.87 -8.70
CA ARG A 358 37.01 1.16 -9.22
C ARG A 358 35.98 0.67 -8.20
N LYS A 359 35.22 1.60 -7.63
CA LYS A 359 34.12 1.27 -6.72
C LYS A 359 33.03 0.53 -7.48
N LEU A 360 32.45 -0.48 -6.85
CA LEU A 360 31.32 -1.22 -7.42
C LEU A 360 30.08 -0.31 -7.46
N ARG A 361 29.45 -0.14 -8.63
CA ARG A 361 28.15 0.56 -8.75
C ARG A 361 27.04 -0.44 -8.42
N ILE A 362 26.31 -0.22 -7.34
CA ILE A 362 25.19 -1.05 -6.89
C ILE A 362 23.89 -0.34 -7.22
N LEU A 363 23.06 -0.97 -8.05
CA LEU A 363 21.75 -0.46 -8.42
C LEU A 363 20.73 -0.66 -7.29
N CYS A 364 20.17 0.42 -6.77
CA CYS A 364 19.25 0.44 -5.64
C CYS A 364 17.80 0.64 -6.12
N LEU A 365 17.12 -0.47 -6.41
CA LEU A 365 15.70 -0.51 -6.75
C LEU A 365 14.83 -0.46 -5.48
N HIS A 366 13.75 0.30 -5.51
CA HIS A 366 12.81 0.44 -4.39
C HIS A 366 11.40 -0.07 -4.74
N GLY A 367 10.61 -0.42 -3.72
CA GLY A 367 9.21 -0.80 -3.90
C GLY A 367 8.28 0.40 -4.12
N PHE A 368 7.05 0.12 -4.59
CA PHE A 368 6.00 1.08 -4.99
C PHE A 368 5.55 2.11 -3.93
N ARG A 369 6.02 1.99 -2.68
CA ARG A 369 5.68 2.87 -1.54
C ARG A 369 6.84 3.80 -1.13
N GLN A 370 7.85 3.90 -1.98
CA GLN A 370 9.07 4.67 -1.79
C GLN A 370 9.44 5.36 -3.11
N ASN A 371 10.41 6.26 -3.03
CA ASN A 371 11.12 6.87 -4.14
C ASN A 371 12.64 6.84 -3.85
N ALA A 372 13.48 7.07 -4.84
CA ALA A 372 14.94 7.03 -4.77
C ALA A 372 15.49 7.87 -3.61
N SER A 373 14.94 9.08 -3.41
CA SER A 373 15.30 9.98 -2.30
C SER A 373 15.02 9.36 -0.92
N SER A 374 13.80 8.82 -0.71
CA SER A 374 13.42 8.17 0.54
C SER A 374 14.19 6.88 0.82
N PHE A 375 14.55 6.13 -0.23
CA PHE A 375 15.34 4.91 -0.10
C PHE A 375 16.81 5.23 0.21
N LYS A 376 17.39 6.23 -0.45
CA LYS A 376 18.71 6.80 -0.14
C LYS A 376 18.81 7.27 1.31
N GLY A 377 17.80 7.97 1.82
CA GLY A 377 17.73 8.38 3.23
C GLY A 377 17.76 7.19 4.21
N ARG A 378 16.97 6.14 3.94
CA ARG A 378 16.94 4.93 4.79
C ARG A 378 18.23 4.11 4.74
N THR A 379 18.91 4.11 3.60
CA THR A 379 20.16 3.37 3.37
C THR A 379 21.42 4.21 3.70
N ALA A 380 21.29 5.45 4.17
CA ALA A 380 22.43 6.35 4.38
C ALA A 380 23.53 5.79 5.30
N SER A 381 23.16 5.00 6.32
CA SER A 381 24.12 4.30 7.19
C SER A 381 24.91 3.20 6.45
N LEU A 382 24.23 2.45 5.57
CA LEU A 382 24.86 1.45 4.70
C LEU A 382 25.78 2.12 3.68
N ALA A 383 25.32 3.20 3.03
CA ALA A 383 26.13 4.00 2.11
C ALA A 383 27.41 4.53 2.80
N LYS A 384 27.30 5.02 4.04
CA LYS A 384 28.45 5.50 4.83
C LYS A 384 29.46 4.39 5.14
N LYS A 385 29.02 3.15 5.38
CA LYS A 385 29.89 1.98 5.57
C LYS A 385 30.55 1.55 4.24
N LEU A 386 29.80 1.55 3.14
CA LEU A 386 30.27 1.07 1.84
C LEU A 386 31.05 2.11 1.01
N LYS A 387 31.12 3.38 1.44
CA LYS A 387 31.67 4.53 0.67
C LYS A 387 33.05 4.33 0.01
N ASN A 388 33.88 3.41 0.52
CA ASN A 388 35.23 3.13 0.01
C ASN A 388 35.24 1.96 -1.00
N ILE A 389 34.17 1.17 -1.07
CA ILE A 389 34.09 -0.12 -1.81
C ILE A 389 33.03 -0.02 -2.92
N ALA A 390 31.90 0.65 -2.64
CA ALA A 390 30.77 0.73 -3.56
C ALA A 390 30.12 2.13 -3.56
N GLU A 391 29.48 2.44 -4.69
CA GLU A 391 28.57 3.56 -4.88
C GLU A 391 27.14 3.02 -5.03
N LEU A 392 26.19 3.60 -4.29
CA LEU A 392 24.77 3.23 -4.36
C LEU A 392 24.04 4.16 -5.34
N VAL A 393 23.54 3.61 -6.45
CA VAL A 393 22.84 4.34 -7.51
C VAL A 393 21.33 4.09 -7.37
N PHE A 394 20.58 5.11 -6.95
CA PHE A 394 19.15 5.02 -6.71
C PHE A 394 18.36 5.51 -7.93
N VAL A 395 17.29 4.82 -8.29
CA VAL A 395 16.48 5.15 -9.48
C VAL A 395 14.98 5.02 -9.17
N ASP A 396 14.18 5.93 -9.75
CA ASP A 396 12.74 6.09 -9.47
C ASP A 396 11.84 5.40 -10.50
N ALA A 397 11.06 4.41 -10.06
CA ALA A 397 10.06 3.73 -10.91
C ALA A 397 8.76 4.56 -11.08
N PRO A 398 8.03 4.43 -12.21
CA PRO A 398 8.28 3.52 -13.34
C PRO A 398 9.28 4.09 -14.37
N HIS A 399 10.04 3.19 -15.00
CA HIS A 399 10.88 3.52 -16.15
C HIS A 399 10.18 3.15 -17.45
N GLU A 400 9.84 4.17 -18.26
CA GLU A 400 9.50 3.97 -19.66
C GLU A 400 10.78 3.72 -20.44
N LEU A 401 11.03 2.46 -20.79
CA LEU A 401 12.20 2.05 -21.57
C LEU A 401 11.88 2.12 -23.07
N PRO A 402 12.66 2.85 -23.88
CA PRO A 402 12.51 2.78 -25.33
C PRO A 402 12.89 1.38 -25.80
N PHE A 403 11.98 0.72 -26.52
CA PHE A 403 12.22 -0.62 -27.05
C PHE A 403 13.11 -0.53 -28.31
N ILE A 404 14.43 -0.57 -28.11
CA ILE A 404 15.40 -0.54 -29.21
C ILE A 404 15.45 -1.92 -29.87
N TYR A 405 14.79 -2.04 -31.03
CA TYR A 405 14.92 -3.18 -31.91
C TYR A 405 16.06 -2.93 -32.91
N GLN A 406 17.15 -3.69 -32.81
CA GLN A 406 18.19 -3.75 -33.85
C GLN A 406 18.00 -5.02 -34.70
N PRO A 407 17.64 -4.90 -35.99
CA PRO A 407 17.63 -6.03 -36.92
C PRO A 407 19.06 -6.53 -37.21
N SER A 408 19.19 -7.79 -37.63
CA SER A 408 20.48 -8.39 -37.97
C SER A 408 21.07 -7.81 -39.27
N PRO A 409 22.41 -7.83 -39.47
CA PRO A 409 23.06 -7.17 -40.61
C PRO A 409 22.64 -7.64 -42.01
N THR A 410 21.91 -8.75 -42.13
CA THR A 410 21.36 -9.25 -43.40
C THR A 410 20.30 -8.34 -44.03
N ASP A 411 19.69 -7.42 -43.27
CA ASP A 411 18.77 -6.42 -43.83
C ASP A 411 19.50 -5.17 -44.38
N GLN A 412 20.84 -5.10 -44.29
CA GLN A 412 21.64 -4.04 -44.92
C GLN A 412 22.23 -4.47 -46.28
N SER A 413 21.37 -4.92 -47.17
CA SER A 413 21.62 -4.83 -48.62
C SER A 413 20.45 -4.18 -49.34
N HIS A 414 20.27 -2.86 -49.15
CA HIS A 414 20.45 -1.88 -50.23
C HIS A 414 20.42 -0.42 -49.70
N SER A 415 21.48 0.34 -50.02
CA SER A 415 21.58 1.82 -49.91
C SER A 415 21.52 2.44 -48.50
N CYS A 416 22.62 2.65 -47.78
CA CYS A 416 23.70 3.58 -48.13
C CYS A 416 24.94 3.40 -47.22
N LYS A 417 26.11 3.78 -47.72
CA LYS A 417 27.38 3.75 -46.96
C LYS A 417 27.44 4.87 -45.92
N SER A 418 27.79 4.54 -44.67
CA SER A 418 28.74 5.35 -43.88
C SER A 418 29.37 4.49 -42.78
N ALA A 419 30.57 4.89 -42.35
CA ALA A 419 31.43 4.13 -41.44
C ALA A 419 30.84 3.99 -40.03
N LEU A 420 30.98 2.79 -39.45
CA LEU A 420 31.71 2.54 -38.20
C LEU A 420 31.73 1.03 -37.94
N SER A 421 32.80 0.37 -38.36
CA SER A 421 33.14 -0.96 -37.87
C SER A 421 33.78 -0.81 -36.49
N GLU A 422 33.20 -1.43 -35.46
CA GLU A 422 33.85 -2.35 -34.52
C GLU A 422 32.96 -2.64 -33.29
N GLN A 423 33.06 -3.88 -32.78
CA GLN A 423 32.65 -4.32 -31.44
C GLN A 423 31.14 -4.31 -31.12
N CYS A 424 30.49 -5.43 -31.45
CA CYS A 424 29.23 -5.86 -30.83
C CYS A 424 29.52 -6.99 -29.82
N PRO A 425 28.86 -7.06 -28.65
CA PRO A 425 29.14 -8.08 -27.62
C PRO A 425 28.84 -9.54 -28.08
N PRO A 426 29.31 -10.56 -27.33
CA PRO A 426 29.46 -11.92 -27.86
C PRO A 426 28.15 -12.60 -28.31
N ILE A 427 28.18 -13.14 -29.53
CA ILE A 427 27.05 -13.56 -30.38
C ILE A 427 26.20 -14.76 -29.88
N ASN A 428 26.47 -15.29 -28.70
CA ASN A 428 26.43 -16.73 -28.52
C ASN A 428 25.78 -17.18 -27.16
N HIS A 429 25.27 -18.42 -27.04
CA HIS A 429 24.53 -19.06 -25.90
C HIS A 429 23.61 -18.17 -25.05
N CYS A 430 22.58 -17.59 -25.65
CA CYS A 430 21.44 -17.08 -24.90
C CYS A 430 20.12 -17.72 -25.36
N ASN A 431 19.71 -18.82 -24.72
CA ASN A 431 18.51 -19.63 -25.06
C ASN A 431 17.19 -19.12 -24.45
N ARG A 432 17.07 -17.82 -24.20
CA ARG A 432 15.79 -17.11 -23.95
C ARG A 432 15.82 -15.80 -24.73
N LYS A 433 14.66 -15.12 -24.85
CA LYS A 433 14.66 -13.72 -25.24
C LYS A 433 15.18 -12.90 -24.05
N PHE A 434 16.23 -12.12 -24.25
CA PHE A 434 16.78 -11.19 -23.27
C PHE A 434 16.67 -9.77 -23.83
N ALA A 435 16.39 -8.80 -22.96
CA ALA A 435 16.56 -7.39 -23.25
C ALA A 435 17.82 -6.91 -22.51
N TRP A 436 18.70 -6.22 -23.21
CA TRP A 436 19.88 -5.61 -22.61
C TRP A 436 19.54 -4.23 -22.08
N LEU A 437 19.79 -3.99 -20.79
CA LEU A 437 19.78 -2.64 -20.23
C LEU A 437 21.16 -2.02 -20.45
N VAL A 438 21.29 -1.32 -21.57
CA VAL A 438 22.46 -0.50 -21.88
C VAL A 438 22.33 0.81 -21.12
N ALA A 439 23.26 1.07 -20.19
CA ALA A 439 23.33 2.37 -19.54
C ALA A 439 23.75 3.43 -20.57
N PRO A 440 23.28 4.70 -20.49
CA PRO A 440 23.61 5.72 -21.49
C PRO A 440 25.11 6.01 -21.66
N ASP A 441 25.93 5.55 -20.70
CA ASP A 441 27.38 5.65 -20.59
C ASP A 441 28.15 4.36 -20.97
N TYR A 442 27.51 3.34 -21.55
CA TYR A 442 28.15 2.05 -21.90
C TYR A 442 28.69 1.99 -23.35
N ASP A 443 29.92 1.46 -23.52
CA ASP A 443 30.71 1.50 -24.75
C ASP A 443 31.06 0.14 -25.39
N GLY A 444 30.72 -1.00 -24.78
CA GLY A 444 30.64 -2.31 -25.46
C GLY A 444 31.78 -3.34 -25.28
N THR A 445 32.76 -3.11 -24.40
CA THR A 445 34.15 -3.59 -24.64
C THR A 445 34.66 -4.86 -23.91
N HIS A 446 33.84 -5.75 -23.34
CA HIS A 446 34.35 -6.94 -22.61
C HIS A 446 33.65 -8.29 -22.93
N ASP A 447 34.46 -9.31 -23.25
CA ASP A 447 34.10 -10.59 -23.89
C ASP A 447 33.76 -11.78 -22.96
N ALA A 448 32.92 -12.70 -23.47
CA ALA A 448 32.73 -14.08 -22.99
C ALA A 448 32.13 -14.97 -24.09
N GLU A 449 32.76 -16.11 -24.42
CA GLU A 449 32.34 -17.02 -25.51
C GLU A 449 31.27 -18.06 -25.14
N TRP A 450 30.59 -18.54 -26.18
CA TRP A 450 29.37 -19.36 -26.13
C TRP A 450 29.06 -19.94 -27.57
N LYS A 451 27.88 -20.56 -27.92
CA LYS A 451 27.41 -20.97 -29.32
C LYS A 451 25.84 -20.91 -29.60
N ILE A 452 25.31 -21.10 -30.84
CA ILE A 452 23.86 -20.96 -31.25
C ILE A 452 23.16 -22.31 -31.62
N ALA A 453 21.81 -22.43 -31.50
CA ALA A 453 20.98 -23.59 -31.87
C ALA A 453 20.35 -23.53 -33.30
N LYS A 454 20.04 -24.69 -33.91
CA LYS A 454 19.91 -24.86 -35.38
C LYS A 454 18.49 -24.87 -36.01
N VAL A 455 17.42 -24.49 -35.32
CA VAL A 455 16.04 -24.57 -35.88
C VAL A 455 15.31 -23.22 -35.74
N PRO A 456 14.56 -22.73 -36.75
CA PRO A 456 13.76 -21.51 -36.64
C PRO A 456 12.72 -21.57 -35.53
N PHE A 457 12.42 -20.42 -34.91
CA PHE A 457 11.40 -20.31 -33.87
C PHE A 457 10.00 -20.20 -34.48
N ASP A 458 9.18 -21.22 -34.30
CA ASP A 458 7.76 -21.22 -34.67
C ASP A 458 6.91 -20.63 -33.53
N SER A 459 6.26 -19.50 -33.80
CA SER A 459 5.40 -18.79 -32.84
C SER A 459 4.08 -19.51 -32.58
N LEU A 460 3.53 -20.25 -33.56
CA LEU A 460 2.32 -21.04 -33.39
C LEU A 460 2.60 -22.30 -32.58
N GLN A 461 3.72 -22.97 -32.86
CA GLN A 461 4.20 -24.09 -32.05
C GLN A 461 4.44 -23.65 -30.59
N TYR A 462 5.07 -22.48 -30.38
CA TYR A 462 5.26 -21.92 -29.04
C TYR A 462 3.93 -21.60 -28.34
N GLN A 463 2.95 -21.04 -29.05
CA GLN A 463 1.62 -20.73 -28.49
C GLN A 463 0.84 -22.01 -28.14
N GLN A 464 0.80 -22.99 -29.04
CA GLN A 464 0.17 -24.30 -28.79
C GLN A 464 0.86 -25.10 -27.67
N GLN A 465 2.19 -24.97 -27.51
CA GLN A 465 2.93 -25.57 -26.39
C GLN A 465 2.73 -24.82 -25.06
N THR A 466 2.26 -23.57 -25.07
CA THR A 466 2.08 -22.75 -23.86
C THR A 466 0.63 -22.56 -23.42
N GLU A 467 -0.37 -22.88 -24.26
CA GLU A 467 -1.79 -22.99 -23.84
C GLU A 467 -2.05 -24.13 -22.82
N GLY A 468 -1.05 -24.97 -22.53
CA GLY A 468 -1.04 -25.92 -21.40
C GLY A 468 -0.26 -25.47 -20.15
N LEU A 469 0.35 -24.28 -20.14
CA LEU A 469 1.29 -23.88 -19.08
C LEU A 469 0.65 -23.17 -17.88
N ARG A 470 -0.65 -22.83 -17.94
CA ARG A 470 -1.42 -22.40 -16.74
C ARG A 470 -1.91 -23.56 -15.88
N SER A 471 -2.00 -24.77 -16.43
CA SER A 471 -2.42 -25.98 -15.72
C SER A 471 -1.24 -26.85 -15.23
N ARG A 472 0.00 -26.34 -15.30
CA ARG A 472 1.22 -27.08 -14.94
C ARG A 472 2.30 -26.28 -14.20
N LEU A 473 2.01 -25.05 -13.79
CA LEU A 473 2.86 -24.32 -12.85
C LEU A 473 2.37 -24.55 -11.42
N ASN A 474 2.71 -25.74 -10.92
CA ASN A 474 2.97 -25.96 -9.50
C ASN A 474 4.42 -25.48 -9.23
N ILE A 475 4.59 -24.16 -9.00
CA ILE A 475 5.76 -23.49 -8.34
C ILE A 475 5.28 -22.16 -7.75
#